data_AF-A6G523-F1
#
_entry.id   AF-A6G523-F1
#
_cell.length_a   1.000
_cell.length_b   1.000
_cell.length_c   1.000
_cell.angle_alpha   90.00
_cell.angle_beta   90.00
_cell.angle_gamma   90.00
#
_symmetry.space_group_name_H-M   'P 1'
#
loop_
_entity.id
_entity.type
_entity.pdbx_description
1 polymer ?
#
loop_
_entity_poly.entity_id
_entity_poly.type
_entity_poly.pdbx_seq_one_letter_code
_entity_poly.pdbx_strand_id
1 'polypeptide(L)'
;MALPTIHNPTTPIIFIARDDTAWDRDRINYELEVIEGEREPDQDRPVAWDAVEDHPMVRYQLGETRYDLTTVEQYLDQAEGPVRFHLRRLTRNQRNNLLALQQGGQLYAAYEAAFRLGVETIDGVPNLELQARFKKSKTLGEKDMGRIEQLLGRDIFHEVGEAVLRASQDLTRAEKKPSASGPGSSP
;
A
#
# COMPACT_ATOMS: atom_id res chain seq x y z
N MET A 1 17.24 -4.95 -11.27
CA MET A 1 17.66 -5.75 -10.09
C MET A 1 16.39 -6.17 -9.34
N ALA A 2 15.97 -7.44 -9.33
CA ALA A 2 14.67 -7.81 -8.75
C ALA A 2 14.68 -7.63 -7.23
N LEU A 3 13.80 -6.74 -6.71
CA LEU A 3 13.62 -6.59 -5.27
C LEU A 3 13.16 -7.93 -4.68
N PRO A 4 13.76 -8.39 -3.56
CA PRO A 4 13.35 -9.63 -2.94
C PRO A 4 11.87 -9.56 -2.56
N THR A 5 11.07 -10.51 -3.07
CA THR A 5 9.66 -10.75 -2.72
C THR A 5 9.50 -11.35 -1.31
N ILE A 6 10.43 -11.05 -0.41
CA ILE A 6 10.45 -11.68 0.92
C ILE A 6 9.45 -10.91 1.78
N HIS A 7 8.18 -11.31 1.68
CA HIS A 7 7.20 -10.90 2.67
C HIS A 7 7.62 -11.43 4.01
N ASN A 8 8.14 -10.56 4.85
CA ASN A 8 8.26 -10.86 6.25
C ASN A 8 6.85 -10.73 6.87
N PRO A 9 6.26 -11.80 7.42
CA PRO A 9 4.92 -11.74 8.02
C PRO A 9 4.84 -10.78 9.22
N THR A 10 5.96 -10.29 9.74
CA THR A 10 5.99 -9.27 10.80
C THR A 10 6.21 -7.86 10.29
N THR A 11 6.43 -7.63 8.99
CA THR A 11 6.54 -6.27 8.47
C THR A 11 5.18 -5.57 8.55
N PRO A 12 5.12 -4.34 9.08
CA PRO A 12 3.89 -3.54 9.06
C PRO A 12 3.37 -3.35 7.63
N ILE A 13 2.06 -3.49 7.43
CA ILE A 13 1.39 -3.21 6.16
C ILE A 13 0.99 -1.74 6.20
N ILE A 14 1.71 -0.87 5.51
CA ILE A 14 1.44 0.57 5.57
C ILE A 14 1.19 1.07 4.16
N PHE A 15 -0.04 1.54 3.94
CA PHE A 15 -0.47 2.12 2.69
C PHE A 15 -0.35 3.65 2.74
N ILE A 16 0.13 4.23 1.64
CA ILE A 16 0.14 5.68 1.37
C ILE A 16 -0.57 5.85 0.03
N ALA A 17 -1.58 6.74 0.00
CA ALA A 17 -2.40 7.00 -1.18
C ALA A 17 -1.55 7.49 -2.35
N ARG A 18 -1.89 7.11 -3.58
CA ARG A 18 -1.12 7.52 -4.78
C ARG A 18 -0.98 9.02 -4.91
N ASP A 19 -2.03 9.75 -4.54
CA ASP A 19 -2.09 11.21 -4.67
C ASP A 19 -1.53 11.95 -3.45
N ASP A 20 -0.85 11.26 -2.52
CA ASP A 20 -0.12 11.91 -1.43
C ASP A 20 1.00 12.82 -1.99
N THR A 21 1.27 13.93 -1.32
CA THR A 21 2.27 14.93 -1.76
C THR A 21 3.68 14.53 -1.37
N ALA A 22 3.86 13.60 -0.44
CA ALA A 22 5.17 13.10 -0.06
C ALA A 22 5.81 12.20 -1.13
N TRP A 23 5.10 11.81 -2.19
CA TRP A 23 5.71 11.09 -3.29
C TRP A 23 6.62 12.01 -4.11
N ASP A 24 7.86 11.59 -4.37
CA ASP A 24 8.75 12.21 -5.34
C ASP A 24 8.25 11.92 -6.77
N ARG A 25 7.19 12.64 -7.15
CA ARG A 25 6.51 12.47 -8.44
C ARG A 25 7.44 12.79 -9.61
N ASP A 26 8.35 13.73 -9.42
CA ASP A 26 9.31 14.12 -10.45
C ASP A 26 10.23 12.95 -10.79
N ARG A 27 10.76 12.26 -9.77
CA ARG A 27 11.56 11.06 -9.97
C ARG A 27 10.72 9.90 -10.53
N ILE A 28 9.55 9.63 -9.96
CA ILE A 28 8.68 8.52 -10.39
C ILE A 28 8.29 8.68 -11.86
N ASN A 29 7.81 9.86 -12.25
CA ASN A 29 7.38 10.12 -13.63
C ASN A 29 8.57 10.02 -14.59
N TYR A 30 9.73 10.58 -14.22
CA TYR A 30 10.95 10.43 -15.00
C TYR A 30 11.33 8.97 -15.24
N GLU A 31 11.37 8.15 -14.18
CA GLU A 31 11.72 6.73 -14.30
C GLU A 31 10.71 5.98 -15.19
N LEU A 32 9.41 6.25 -15.04
CA LEU A 32 8.36 5.62 -15.85
C LEU A 32 8.41 6.03 -17.33
N GLU A 33 8.56 7.32 -17.63
CA GLU A 33 8.69 7.82 -19.02
C GLU A 33 9.91 7.21 -19.73
N VAL A 34 11.02 7.01 -19.03
CA VAL A 34 12.22 6.37 -19.59
C VAL A 34 11.96 4.88 -19.88
N ILE A 35 11.29 4.17 -18.97
CA ILE A 35 10.96 2.74 -19.16
C ILE A 35 10.00 2.56 -20.33
N GLU A 36 9.01 3.45 -20.48
CA GLU A 36 8.03 3.42 -21.56
C GLU A 36 8.61 3.89 -22.91
N GLY A 37 9.83 4.43 -22.91
CA GLY A 37 10.51 4.93 -24.11
C GLY A 37 10.00 6.32 -24.55
N GLU A 38 9.28 7.03 -23.69
CA GLU A 38 8.82 8.40 -23.91
C GLU A 38 9.92 9.43 -23.62
N ARG A 39 10.98 9.02 -22.91
CA ARG A 39 12.11 9.87 -22.54
C ARG A 39 13.45 9.15 -22.63
N GLU A 40 14.45 9.85 -23.16
CA GLU A 40 15.83 9.35 -23.15
C GLU A 40 16.43 9.40 -21.73
N PRO A 41 17.16 8.35 -21.30
CA PRO A 41 17.80 8.34 -19.99
C PRO A 41 18.92 9.38 -19.91
N ASP A 42 18.90 10.16 -18.83
CA ASP A 42 19.97 11.06 -18.44
C ASP A 42 21.16 10.26 -17.85
N GLN A 43 22.38 10.62 -18.25
CA GLN A 43 23.61 10.00 -17.74
C GLN A 43 23.75 10.18 -16.24
N ASP A 44 23.24 11.29 -15.70
CA ASP A 44 23.31 11.61 -14.27
C ASP A 44 22.14 11.02 -13.46
N ARG A 45 21.13 10.44 -14.14
CA ARG A 45 19.97 9.80 -13.52
C ARG A 45 19.64 8.46 -14.20
N PRO A 46 20.46 7.42 -13.98
CA PRO A 46 20.23 6.11 -14.59
C PRO A 46 18.95 5.47 -14.03
N VAL A 47 18.15 4.89 -14.92
CA VAL A 47 16.95 4.12 -14.56
C VAL A 47 17.32 2.65 -14.45
N ALA A 48 17.00 2.03 -13.31
CA ALA A 48 17.47 0.69 -12.95
C ALA A 48 16.48 -0.44 -13.29
N TRP A 49 15.37 -0.10 -13.94
CA TRP A 49 14.24 -0.98 -14.21
C TRP A 49 14.00 -1.05 -15.71
N ASP A 50 13.69 -2.25 -16.20
CA ASP A 50 13.54 -2.51 -17.64
C ASP A 50 12.06 -2.52 -18.07
N ALA A 51 11.13 -2.61 -17.12
CA ALA A 51 9.68 -2.71 -17.36
C ALA A 51 8.86 -1.98 -16.29
N VAL A 52 7.69 -1.47 -16.66
CA VAL A 52 6.83 -0.65 -15.79
C VAL A 52 6.32 -1.48 -14.61
N GLU A 53 5.97 -2.74 -14.87
CA GLU A 53 5.54 -3.70 -13.85
C GLU A 53 6.63 -4.01 -12.82
N ASP A 54 7.91 -3.79 -13.14
CA ASP A 54 9.02 -4.01 -12.20
C ASP A 54 9.31 -2.78 -11.34
N HIS A 55 8.77 -1.61 -11.70
CA HIS A 55 9.02 -0.36 -10.98
C HIS A 55 8.48 -0.44 -9.54
N PRO A 56 9.28 -0.12 -8.50
CA PRO A 56 8.91 -0.34 -7.10
C PRO A 56 7.60 0.33 -6.68
N MET A 57 7.37 1.57 -7.14
CA MET A 57 6.12 2.28 -6.88
C MET A 57 4.92 1.60 -7.52
N VAL A 58 5.05 1.07 -8.74
CA VAL A 58 3.96 0.38 -9.45
C VAL A 58 3.58 -0.89 -8.69
N ARG A 59 4.57 -1.71 -8.34
CA ARG A 59 4.38 -2.94 -7.55
C ARG A 59 3.76 -2.66 -6.18
N TYR A 60 4.20 -1.59 -5.51
CA TYR A 60 3.64 -1.15 -4.25
C TYR A 60 2.17 -0.74 -4.39
N GLN A 61 1.84 0.10 -5.37
CA GLN A 61 0.47 0.56 -5.63
C GLN A 61 -0.47 -0.59 -6.03
N LEU A 62 0.03 -1.57 -6.80
CA LEU A 62 -0.70 -2.80 -7.15
C LEU A 62 -0.85 -3.77 -5.97
N GLY A 63 -0.20 -3.51 -4.83
CA GLY A 63 -0.26 -4.34 -3.63
C GLY A 63 0.58 -5.62 -3.71
N GLU A 64 1.44 -5.74 -4.72
CA GLU A 64 2.33 -6.90 -4.89
C GLU A 64 3.35 -7.01 -3.76
N THR A 65 3.78 -5.87 -3.23
CA THR A 65 4.73 -5.79 -2.11
C THR A 65 4.05 -5.99 -0.76
N ARG A 66 2.71 -6.18 -0.75
CA ARG A 66 1.87 -6.11 0.45
C ARG A 66 2.06 -4.80 1.21
N TYR A 67 2.33 -3.72 0.47
CA TYR A 67 2.54 -2.39 1.03
C TYR A 67 3.69 -2.34 2.05
N ASP A 68 4.76 -3.09 1.79
CA ASP A 68 6.03 -2.95 2.51
C ASP A 68 6.69 -1.63 2.12
N LEU A 69 6.74 -0.68 3.06
CA LEU A 69 7.31 0.65 2.82
C LEU A 69 8.78 0.63 2.44
N THR A 70 9.54 -0.39 2.85
CA THR A 70 10.96 -0.50 2.47
C THR A 70 11.14 -0.59 0.96
N THR A 71 10.10 -1.02 0.23
CA THR A 71 10.10 -1.07 -1.25
C THR A 71 10.12 0.32 -1.89
N VAL A 72 9.54 1.32 -1.21
CA VAL A 72 9.27 2.63 -1.80
C VAL A 72 9.84 3.80 -0.98
N GLU A 73 10.56 3.52 0.10
CA GLU A 73 11.12 4.53 1.01
C GLU A 73 11.97 5.58 0.30
N GLN A 74 12.72 5.19 -0.74
CA GLN A 74 13.54 6.10 -1.55
C GLN A 74 12.76 7.07 -2.45
N TYR A 75 11.45 6.85 -2.63
CA TYR A 75 10.55 7.69 -3.42
C TYR A 75 9.67 8.58 -2.54
N LEU A 76 9.90 8.57 -1.21
CA LEU A 76 9.17 9.39 -0.25
C LEU A 76 10.04 10.55 0.21
N ASP A 77 9.51 11.76 0.08
CA ASP A 77 10.03 12.94 0.76
C ASP A 77 9.69 12.86 2.25
N GLN A 78 10.72 12.67 3.07
CA GLN A 78 10.59 12.56 4.51
C GLN A 78 10.22 13.91 5.16
N ALA A 79 10.44 15.05 4.49
CA ALA A 79 10.13 16.36 5.01
C ALA A 79 8.61 16.67 4.99
N GLU A 80 7.89 16.15 3.98
CA GLU A 80 6.45 16.37 3.81
C GLU A 80 5.60 15.54 4.78
N GLY A 81 6.10 14.36 5.20
CA GLY A 81 5.43 13.52 6.20
C GLY A 81 4.12 12.90 5.71
N PRO A 82 4.16 11.77 4.96
CA PRO A 82 2.97 11.20 4.31
C PRO A 82 1.88 10.77 5.29
N VAL A 83 0.64 10.79 4.79
CA VAL A 83 -0.50 10.16 5.46
C VAL A 83 -0.35 8.65 5.35
N ARG A 84 -0.17 7.99 6.50
CA ARG A 84 0.08 6.55 6.57
C ARG A 84 -1.12 5.81 7.13
N PHE A 85 -1.66 4.89 6.36
CA PHE A 85 -2.72 3.97 6.78
C PHE A 85 -2.07 2.65 7.20
N HIS A 86 -2.09 2.36 8.50
CA HIS A 86 -1.63 1.08 9.01
C HIS A 86 -2.75 0.07 8.84
N LEU A 87 -2.49 -0.95 8.03
CA LEU A 87 -3.46 -1.96 7.66
C LEU A 87 -3.17 -3.26 8.39
N ARG A 88 -4.22 -4.04 8.60
CA ARG A 88 -4.14 -5.45 8.98
C ARG A 88 -4.76 -6.33 7.93
N ARG A 89 -4.30 -7.58 7.89
CA ARG A 89 -4.92 -8.62 7.08
C ARG A 89 -6.29 -8.97 7.64
N LEU A 90 -7.26 -9.08 6.74
CA LEU A 90 -8.57 -9.59 7.06
C LEU A 90 -8.52 -11.10 7.27
N THR A 91 -9.39 -11.59 8.15
CA THR A 91 -9.64 -13.03 8.24
C THR A 91 -10.25 -13.56 6.94
N ARG A 92 -10.09 -14.87 6.69
CA ARG A 92 -10.66 -15.52 5.49
C ARG A 92 -12.16 -15.27 5.34
N ASN A 93 -12.92 -15.31 6.45
CA ASN A 93 -14.36 -15.07 6.45
C ASN A 93 -14.69 -13.62 6.09
N GLN A 94 -13.99 -12.65 6.69
CA GLN A 94 -14.17 -11.23 6.35
C GLN A 94 -13.89 -10.99 4.87
N ARG A 95 -12.74 -11.47 4.36
CA ARG A 95 -12.39 -11.33 2.94
C ARG A 95 -13.45 -11.95 2.02
N ASN A 96 -13.90 -13.18 2.29
CA ASN A 96 -14.90 -13.84 1.46
C ASN A 96 -16.21 -13.06 1.40
N ASN A 97 -16.65 -12.48 2.52
CA ASN A 97 -17.86 -11.65 2.55
C ASN A 97 -17.71 -10.40 1.67
N LEU A 98 -16.53 -9.77 1.70
CA LEU A 98 -16.26 -8.59 0.87
C LEU A 98 -16.14 -8.95 -0.62
N LEU A 99 -15.53 -10.08 -0.95
CA LEU A 99 -15.49 -10.59 -2.32
C LEU A 99 -16.91 -10.87 -2.87
N ALA A 100 -17.81 -11.39 -2.04
CA ALA A 100 -19.21 -11.58 -2.43
C ALA A 100 -19.92 -10.25 -2.72
N LEU A 101 -19.63 -9.19 -1.95
CA LEU A 101 -20.14 -7.84 -2.25
C LEU A 101 -19.59 -7.34 -3.59
N GLN A 102 -18.29 -7.51 -3.87
CA GLN A 102 -17.70 -7.11 -5.16
C GLN A 102 -18.34 -7.87 -6.33
N GLN A 103 -18.53 -9.19 -6.21
CA GLN A 103 -19.17 -10.02 -7.23
C GLN A 103 -20.66 -9.67 -7.43
N GLY A 104 -21.32 -9.19 -6.39
CA GLY A 104 -22.69 -8.67 -6.44
C GLY A 104 -22.82 -7.24 -6.98
N GLY A 105 -21.72 -6.63 -7.47
CA GLY A 105 -21.72 -5.26 -8.01
C GLY A 105 -21.70 -4.15 -6.94
N GLN A 106 -21.55 -4.50 -5.66
CA GLN A 106 -21.55 -3.56 -4.54
C GLN A 106 -20.13 -3.13 -4.16
N LEU A 107 -19.36 -2.64 -5.14
CA LEU A 107 -17.95 -2.27 -4.96
C LEU A 107 -17.75 -1.23 -3.85
N TYR A 108 -18.60 -0.20 -3.81
CA TYR A 108 -18.54 0.85 -2.78
C TYR A 108 -18.66 0.27 -1.37
N ALA A 109 -19.70 -0.53 -1.14
CA ALA A 109 -19.94 -1.16 0.16
C ALA A 109 -18.81 -2.14 0.53
N ALA A 110 -18.22 -2.81 -0.45
CA ALA A 110 -17.07 -3.68 -0.23
C ALA A 110 -15.84 -2.90 0.25
N TYR A 111 -15.49 -1.78 -0.39
CA TYR A 111 -14.35 -0.95 0.01
C TYR A 111 -14.59 -0.24 1.35
N GLU A 112 -15.81 0.24 1.60
CA GLU A 112 -16.15 0.85 2.88
C GLU A 112 -16.02 -0.15 4.04
N ALA A 113 -16.55 -1.36 3.85
CA ALA A 113 -16.43 -2.42 4.84
C ALA A 113 -14.98 -2.91 4.97
N ALA A 114 -14.20 -2.97 3.87
CA ALA A 114 -12.78 -3.28 3.91
C ALA A 114 -12.02 -2.26 4.75
N PHE A 115 -12.20 -0.96 4.50
CA PHE A 115 -11.59 0.12 5.26
C PHE A 115 -11.86 -0.06 6.76
N ARG A 116 -13.14 -0.20 7.12
CA ARG A 116 -13.57 -0.34 8.52
C ARG A 116 -12.96 -1.54 9.22
N LEU A 117 -12.79 -2.65 8.50
CA LEU A 117 -12.25 -3.88 9.05
C LEU A 117 -10.72 -3.92 9.05
N GLY A 118 -10.07 -3.25 8.11
CA GLY A 118 -8.64 -3.41 7.82
C GLY A 118 -7.75 -2.26 8.25
N VAL A 119 -8.26 -1.05 8.45
CA VAL A 119 -7.45 0.09 8.93
C VAL A 119 -7.35 0.05 10.45
N GLU A 120 -6.13 -0.08 10.98
CA GLU A 120 -5.86 -0.10 12.42
C GLU A 120 -5.61 1.31 12.96
N THR A 121 -4.76 2.07 12.29
CA THR A 121 -4.43 3.45 12.65
C THR A 121 -4.14 4.28 11.41
N ILE A 122 -4.29 5.60 11.53
CA ILE A 122 -3.92 6.56 10.50
C ILE A 122 -3.00 7.59 11.14
N ASP A 123 -1.81 7.76 10.59
CA ASP A 123 -0.84 8.79 10.99
C ASP A 123 -0.75 9.88 9.91
N GLY A 124 -0.32 11.08 10.29
CA GLY A 124 -0.12 12.19 9.34
C GLY A 124 -1.39 12.98 8.98
N VAL A 125 -2.58 12.58 9.46
CA VAL A 125 -3.80 13.39 9.27
C VAL A 125 -3.81 14.62 10.19
N PRO A 126 -4.22 15.81 9.72
CA PRO A 126 -4.24 17.04 10.54
C PRO A 126 -5.23 16.98 11.72
N ASN A 127 -6.17 16.02 11.72
CA ASN A 127 -7.16 15.87 12.78
C ASN A 127 -6.68 14.92 13.90
N LEU A 128 -6.06 15.50 14.93
CA LEU A 128 -5.56 14.78 16.12
C LEU A 128 -6.66 14.04 16.90
N GLU A 129 -7.92 14.49 16.86
CA GLU A 129 -9.02 13.82 17.56
C GLU A 129 -9.37 12.48 16.89
N LEU A 130 -9.34 12.45 15.56
CA LEU A 130 -9.55 11.24 14.79
C LEU A 130 -8.44 10.22 15.08
N GLN A 131 -7.17 10.63 15.07
CA GLN A 131 -6.04 9.77 15.43
C GLN A 131 -6.18 9.18 16.85
N ALA A 132 -6.59 10.00 17.82
CA ALA A 132 -6.78 9.55 19.20
C ALA A 132 -7.95 8.55 19.37
N ARG A 133 -9.02 8.71 18.56
CA ARG A 133 -10.15 7.77 18.53
C ARG A 133 -9.77 6.41 17.95
N PHE A 134 -9.04 6.38 16.84
CA PHE A 134 -8.49 5.15 16.26
C PHE A 134 -7.70 4.33 17.29
N LYS A 135 -6.82 5.01 18.04
CA LYS A 135 -6.01 4.37 19.10
C LYS A 135 -6.86 3.80 20.25
N LYS A 136 -8.08 4.30 20.48
CA LYS A 136 -8.94 3.87 21.60
C LYS A 136 -9.99 2.82 21.23
N SER A 137 -10.73 2.96 20.13
CA SER A 137 -11.95 2.15 19.93
C SER A 137 -11.75 0.84 19.17
N LYS A 138 -10.59 0.59 18.56
CA LYS A 138 -10.28 -0.59 17.69
C LYS A 138 -11.29 -0.87 16.57
N THR A 139 -12.34 -0.06 16.46
CA THR A 139 -13.48 -0.20 15.54
C THR A 139 -14.01 1.19 15.22
N LEU A 140 -14.12 1.51 13.94
CA LEU A 140 -14.71 2.76 13.48
C LEU A 140 -16.23 2.62 13.44
N GLY A 141 -16.95 3.61 13.98
CA GLY A 141 -18.38 3.73 13.81
C GLY A 141 -18.73 4.45 12.50
N GLU A 142 -20.00 4.38 12.06
CA GLU A 142 -20.48 5.06 10.85
C GLU A 142 -20.18 6.57 10.85
N LYS A 143 -20.28 7.22 12.02
CA LYS A 143 -19.95 8.65 12.17
C LYS A 143 -18.47 8.94 11.96
N ASP A 144 -17.58 8.02 12.32
CA ASP A 144 -16.14 8.18 12.09
C ASP A 144 -15.84 7.99 10.60
N MET A 145 -16.48 7.01 9.95
CA MET A 145 -16.36 6.76 8.51
C MET A 145 -16.76 7.98 7.68
N GLY A 146 -17.91 8.59 7.97
CA GLY A 146 -18.35 9.81 7.25
C GLY A 146 -17.41 11.01 7.43
N ARG A 147 -16.78 11.15 8.61
CA ARG A 147 -15.77 12.20 8.85
C ARG A 147 -14.47 11.94 8.11
N ILE A 148 -14.05 10.68 8.02
CA ILE A 148 -12.87 10.27 7.27
C ILE A 148 -13.07 10.53 5.79
N GLU A 149 -14.21 10.13 5.21
CA GLU A 149 -14.54 10.37 3.81
C GLU A 149 -14.56 11.89 3.51
N GLN A 150 -15.10 12.71 4.41
CA GLN A 150 -15.09 14.17 4.26
C GLN A 150 -13.68 14.77 4.33
N LEU A 151 -12.80 14.22 5.16
CA LEU A 151 -11.46 14.74 5.37
C LEU A 151 -10.50 14.34 4.25
N LEU A 152 -10.54 13.07 3.84
CA LEU A 152 -9.62 12.50 2.86
C LEU A 152 -10.16 12.55 1.42
N GLY A 153 -11.46 12.75 1.28
CA GLY A 153 -12.14 12.56 0.01
C GLY A 153 -12.49 11.09 -0.24
N ARG A 154 -13.49 10.90 -1.11
CA ARG A 154 -14.02 9.58 -1.47
C ARG A 154 -13.01 8.69 -2.18
N ASP A 155 -12.16 9.27 -3.01
CA ASP A 155 -11.23 8.50 -3.84
C ASP A 155 -10.14 7.83 -3.00
N ILE A 156 -9.50 8.59 -2.10
CA ILE A 156 -8.53 8.04 -1.12
C ILE A 156 -9.20 6.98 -0.25
N PHE A 157 -10.43 7.23 0.18
CA PHE A 157 -11.18 6.28 0.99
C PHE A 157 -11.37 4.92 0.27
N HIS A 158 -11.72 4.93 -1.02
CA HIS A 158 -11.80 3.72 -1.84
C HIS A 158 -10.45 3.05 -2.04
N GLU A 159 -9.42 3.85 -2.33
CA GLU A 159 -8.07 3.36 -2.58
C GLU A 159 -7.54 2.58 -1.36
N VAL A 160 -7.77 3.11 -0.15
CA VAL A 160 -7.41 2.43 1.10
C VAL A 160 -8.22 1.14 1.30
N GLY A 161 -9.53 1.17 1.01
CA GLY A 161 -10.39 -0.02 1.08
C GLY A 161 -9.94 -1.12 0.10
N GLU A 162 -9.53 -0.73 -1.10
CA GLU A 162 -8.93 -1.64 -2.08
C GLU A 162 -7.57 -2.17 -1.59
N ALA A 163 -6.73 -1.32 -1.01
CA ALA A 163 -5.45 -1.71 -0.44
C ALA A 163 -5.60 -2.76 0.68
N VAL A 164 -6.60 -2.62 1.55
CA VAL A 164 -6.92 -3.65 2.55
C VAL A 164 -7.22 -5.01 1.89
N LEU A 165 -8.02 -5.02 0.82
CA LEU A 165 -8.36 -6.26 0.11
C LEU A 165 -7.14 -6.88 -0.56
N ARG A 166 -6.31 -6.08 -1.23
CA ARG A 166 -5.05 -6.51 -1.86
C ARG A 166 -4.05 -7.04 -0.84
N ALA A 167 -3.90 -6.37 0.30
CA ALA A 167 -3.05 -6.81 1.41
C ALA A 167 -3.52 -8.14 2.05
N SER A 168 -4.81 -8.44 1.93
CA SER A 168 -5.46 -9.63 2.53
C SER A 168 -5.56 -10.83 1.59
N GLN A 169 -4.98 -10.76 0.38
CA GLN A 169 -4.95 -11.91 -0.52
C GLN A 169 -4.09 -13.04 0.07
N ASP A 170 -4.34 -14.26 -0.41
CA ASP A 170 -3.53 -15.40 -0.02
C ASP A 170 -2.11 -15.23 -0.55
N LEU A 171 -1.12 -15.57 0.29
CA LEU A 171 0.27 -15.63 -0.15
C LEU A 171 0.39 -16.65 -1.31
N THR A 172 1.00 -16.22 -2.40
CA THR A 172 1.37 -17.07 -3.52
C THR A 172 2.42 -18.09 -3.08
N ARG A 173 2.67 -19.09 -3.95
CA ARG A 173 3.70 -20.11 -3.67
C ARG A 173 5.10 -19.53 -3.55
N ALA A 174 5.41 -18.46 -4.28
CA ALA A 174 6.70 -17.77 -4.21
C ALA A 174 6.87 -17.09 -2.85
N GLU A 175 5.84 -16.40 -2.38
CA GLU A 175 5.82 -15.69 -1.08
C GLU A 175 5.87 -16.64 0.13
N LYS A 176 5.44 -17.91 -0.04
CA LYS A 176 5.42 -18.93 1.03
C LYS A 176 6.77 -19.58 1.30
N LYS A 177 7.77 -19.42 0.43
CA LYS A 177 9.10 -20.00 0.64
C LYS A 177 9.96 -19.00 1.43
N PRO A 178 10.41 -19.30 2.66
CA PRO A 178 11.45 -18.50 3.29
C PRO A 178 12.72 -18.59 2.44
N SER A 179 13.36 -17.45 2.19
CA SER A 179 14.64 -17.37 1.48
C SER A 179 15.68 -18.23 2.19
N ALA A 180 15.98 -19.39 1.63
CA ALA A 180 17.19 -20.13 2.00
C ALA A 180 18.39 -19.38 1.40
N SER A 181 18.96 -18.47 2.19
CA SER A 181 20.23 -17.83 1.89
C SER A 181 20.96 -17.51 3.19
N GLY A 182 21.54 -18.55 3.80
CA GLY A 182 22.80 -18.39 4.52
C GLY A 182 23.90 -18.80 3.55
N PRO A 183 24.97 -18.00 3.36
CA PRO A 183 26.08 -18.41 2.52
C PRO A 183 26.72 -19.64 3.17
N GLY A 184 26.75 -20.74 2.42
CA GLY A 184 27.54 -21.91 2.76
C GLY A 184 28.98 -21.46 2.98
N SER A 185 29.45 -21.57 4.22
CA SER A 185 30.87 -21.60 4.51
C SER A 185 31.37 -22.95 3.99
N SER A 186 32.04 -22.93 2.84
CA SER A 186 32.86 -24.06 2.41
C SER A 186 34.18 -24.03 3.19
N PRO A 187 34.57 -25.10 3.90
CA PRO A 187 35.97 -25.35 4.21
C PRO A 187 36.75 -25.78 2.96
#